data_AF-A0A7C1DHJ6-F1
#
_entry.id   AF-A0A7C1DHJ6-F1
#
_cell.length_a   1.000
_cell.length_b   1.000
_cell.length_c   1.000
_cell.angle_alpha   90.00
_cell.angle_beta   90.00
_cell.angle_gamma   90.00
#
_symmetry.space_group_name_H-M   'P 1'
#
loop_
_entity.id
_entity.type
_entity.pdbx_description
1 polymer ?
#
loop_
_entity_poly.entity_id
_entity_poly.type
_entity_poly.pdbx_seq_one_letter_code
_entity_poly.pdbx_strand_id
1 'polypeptide(L)'
;MALHKYVVSALMLCIMISCASSRKTGYGTSRFVFEHEGKTYAIISYTPEDRMGHNLLISTDEKQSSLKARDLNQDGTLDTVIAGPLSLKEAKGIYRAGLMKAAQAGNLINRETRRQYQTEDAAYRYAITTYMPLIGDAYNVFEIADKRIFTMTVIAKDMLSDGSLETIEQGSADLKKLQTRYETILKKGVDEKRIQKQEESYFVKIQ
;
A
#
# COMPACT_ATOMS: atom_id res chain seq x y z
N MET A 1 -25.91 56.92 21.01
CA MET A 1 -25.42 55.75 21.78
C MET A 1 -25.92 54.38 21.29
N ALA A 2 -26.70 54.28 20.21
CA ALA A 2 -27.16 52.98 19.69
C ALA A 2 -26.20 52.36 18.66
N LEU A 3 -25.47 53.17 17.88
CA LEU A 3 -24.64 52.70 16.77
C LEU A 3 -23.42 51.85 17.21
N HIS A 4 -22.83 52.16 18.37
CA HIS A 4 -21.71 51.36 18.93
C HIS A 4 -22.12 49.95 19.36
N LYS A 5 -23.38 49.75 19.79
CA LYS A 5 -23.84 48.41 20.21
C LYS A 5 -23.92 47.44 19.03
N TYR A 6 -24.37 47.92 17.86
CA TYR A 6 -24.49 47.09 16.67
C TYR A 6 -23.13 46.74 16.04
N VAL A 7 -22.15 47.64 16.10
CA VAL A 7 -20.80 47.39 15.57
C VAL A 7 -20.07 46.31 16.41
N VAL A 8 -20.19 46.36 17.73
CA VAL A 8 -19.58 45.35 18.61
C VAL A 8 -20.28 43.99 18.46
N SER A 9 -21.61 43.98 18.30
CA SER A 9 -22.37 42.74 18.05
C SER A 9 -22.08 42.11 16.69
N ALA A 10 -21.85 42.91 15.63
CA ALA A 10 -21.49 42.41 14.31
C ALA A 10 -20.06 41.83 14.29
N LEU A 11 -19.12 42.46 15.01
CA LEU A 11 -17.73 41.99 15.09
C LEU A 11 -17.60 40.66 15.86
N MET A 12 -18.43 40.45 16.87
CA MET A 12 -18.47 39.20 17.64
C MET A 12 -19.04 38.02 16.83
N LEU A 13 -19.96 38.29 15.88
CA LEU A 13 -20.56 37.26 15.02
C LEU A 13 -19.56 36.76 13.96
N CYS A 14 -18.66 37.60 13.46
CA CYS A 14 -17.64 37.20 12.49
C CYS A 14 -16.56 36.27 13.08
N ILE A 15 -16.28 36.36 14.38
CA ILE A 15 -15.27 35.52 15.04
C ILE A 15 -15.77 34.07 15.20
N MET A 16 -17.09 33.86 15.27
CA MET A 16 -17.70 32.53 15.45
C MET A 16 -17.89 31.75 14.13
N ILE A 17 -17.72 32.40 12.96
CA ILE A 17 -17.79 31.73 11.65
C ILE A 17 -16.41 31.17 11.23
N SER A 18 -15.34 31.48 11.98
CA SER A 18 -14.01 30.91 11.76
C SER A 18 -13.85 29.51 12.37
N CYS A 19 -14.95 28.74 12.43
CA CYS A 19 -14.92 27.30 12.64
C CYS A 19 -14.27 26.63 11.41
N ALA A 20 -12.95 26.47 11.51
CA ALA A 20 -12.19 25.33 11.03
C ALA A 20 -12.74 24.64 9.76
N SER A 21 -12.70 25.32 8.62
CA SER A 21 -12.60 24.62 7.33
C SER A 21 -11.16 24.13 7.14
N SER A 22 -10.63 23.34 8.08
CA SER A 22 -9.51 22.46 7.78
C SER A 22 -10.09 21.24 7.06
N ARG A 23 -10.40 21.41 5.76
CA ARG A 23 -10.39 20.24 4.88
C ARG A 23 -8.99 19.67 5.00
N LYS A 24 -8.83 18.59 5.77
CA LYS A 24 -7.69 17.68 5.60
C LYS A 24 -7.83 17.16 4.18
N THR A 25 -7.22 17.85 3.24
CA THR A 25 -6.85 17.28 1.96
C THR A 25 -6.00 16.08 2.32
N GLY A 26 -6.55 14.87 2.22
CA GLY A 26 -5.85 13.61 2.49
C GLY A 26 -4.74 13.30 1.49
N TYR A 27 -4.38 14.31 0.69
CA TYR A 27 -3.42 14.32 -0.40
C TYR A 27 -2.13 14.91 0.14
N GLY A 28 -1.05 14.14 0.06
CA GLY A 28 0.21 14.63 0.58
C GLY A 28 1.34 13.66 0.32
N THR A 29 2.48 14.24 -0.06
CA THR A 29 3.76 13.63 0.20
C THR A 29 4.09 13.91 1.67
N SER A 30 4.27 12.87 2.48
CA SER A 30 4.82 13.04 3.83
C SER A 30 6.25 12.52 3.87
N ARG A 31 7.12 13.21 4.59
CA ARG A 31 8.51 12.84 4.75
C ARG A 31 8.83 12.70 6.23
N PHE A 32 9.32 11.53 6.63
CA PHE A 32 9.82 11.27 7.97
C PHE A 32 11.31 10.97 7.90
N VAL A 33 12.13 11.79 8.57
CA VAL A 33 13.59 11.65 8.60
C VAL A 33 14.01 11.03 9.91
N PHE A 34 14.94 10.08 9.88
CA PHE A 34 15.43 9.39 11.06
C PHE A 34 16.88 8.93 10.88
N GLU A 35 17.58 8.77 11.99
CA GLU A 35 18.92 8.19 12.02
C GLU A 35 18.86 6.69 12.29
N HIS A 36 19.73 5.90 11.67
CA HIS A 36 19.92 4.49 11.99
C HIS A 36 21.39 4.11 11.73
N GLU A 37 22.05 3.50 12.72
CA GLU A 37 23.47 3.11 12.63
C GLU A 37 24.40 4.27 12.19
N GLY A 38 24.17 5.48 12.69
CA GLY A 38 24.97 6.68 12.37
C GLY A 38 24.72 7.26 10.97
N LYS A 39 23.74 6.76 10.23
CA LYS A 39 23.35 7.26 8.90
C LYS A 39 21.94 7.84 8.91
N THR A 40 21.71 8.85 8.08
CA THR A 40 20.39 9.50 7.99
C THR A 40 19.60 8.96 6.80
N TYR A 41 18.35 8.60 7.07
CA TYR A 41 17.41 8.07 6.11
C TYR A 41 16.10 8.86 6.14
N ALA A 42 15.32 8.75 5.08
CA ALA A 42 13.96 9.26 5.04
C ALA A 42 12.98 8.22 4.50
N ILE A 43 11.80 8.14 5.12
CA ILE A 43 10.62 7.49 4.55
C ILE A 43 9.78 8.59 3.90
N ILE A 44 9.55 8.49 2.60
CA ILE A 44 8.66 9.37 1.86
C ILE A 44 7.41 8.58 1.48
N SER A 45 6.27 8.96 2.05
CA SER A 45 4.97 8.38 1.71
C SER A 45 4.31 9.26 0.66
N TYR A 46 3.94 8.65 -0.46
CA TYR A 46 3.08 9.24 -1.46
C TYR A 46 1.70 8.65 -1.26
N THR A 47 0.66 9.46 -1.10
CA THR A 47 -0.73 8.97 -1.12
C THR A 47 -1.56 9.79 -2.12
N PRO A 48 -1.79 9.24 -3.33
CA PRO A 48 -2.68 9.85 -4.32
C PRO A 48 -4.17 9.72 -3.93
N GLU A 49 -5.03 10.42 -4.68
CA GLU A 49 -6.49 10.48 -4.48
C GLU A 49 -7.19 9.11 -4.48
N ASP A 50 -6.68 8.18 -5.27
CA ASP A 50 -7.14 6.80 -5.41
C ASP A 50 -6.65 5.86 -4.27
N ARG A 51 -5.96 6.43 -3.26
CA ARG A 51 -5.34 5.74 -2.12
C ARG A 51 -4.30 4.68 -2.52
N MET A 52 -3.76 4.76 -3.73
CA MET A 52 -2.68 3.88 -4.22
C MET A 52 -1.33 4.46 -3.84
N GLY A 53 -1.12 4.56 -2.54
CA GLY A 53 0.11 5.12 -2.03
C GLY A 53 1.27 4.14 -2.09
N HIS A 54 2.48 4.67 -2.06
CA HIS A 54 3.69 3.89 -1.86
C HIS A 54 4.62 4.64 -0.92
N ASN A 55 5.46 3.89 -0.22
CA ASN A 55 6.51 4.45 0.61
C ASN A 55 7.86 4.22 -0.07
N LEU A 56 8.72 5.24 -0.01
CA LEU A 56 10.12 5.13 -0.41
C LEU A 56 11.01 5.26 0.82
N LEU A 57 11.91 4.30 1.01
CA LEU A 57 13.07 4.47 1.87
C LEU A 57 14.20 5.06 1.04
N ILE A 58 14.76 6.20 1.46
CA ILE A 58 15.93 6.80 0.82
C ILE A 58 17.05 7.09 1.83
N SER A 59 18.30 6.95 1.39
CA SER A 59 19.45 7.59 2.06
C SER A 59 19.41 9.08 1.77
N THR A 60 19.69 9.92 2.77
CA THR A 60 19.77 11.38 2.59
C THR A 60 21.19 11.91 2.63
N ASP A 61 22.18 11.03 2.85
CA ASP A 61 23.59 11.41 2.83
C ASP A 61 24.09 11.44 1.38
N GLU A 62 24.48 12.62 0.89
CA GLU A 62 24.98 12.83 -0.47
C GLU A 62 26.32 12.11 -0.74
N LYS A 63 27.05 11.71 0.31
CA LYS A 63 28.37 11.10 0.20
C LYS A 63 28.35 9.56 0.17
N GLN A 64 27.21 8.93 0.39
CA GLN A 64 27.06 7.48 0.29
C GLN A 64 25.93 7.08 -0.65
N SER A 65 26.22 6.05 -1.44
CA SER A 65 25.35 5.34 -2.37
C SER A 65 23.86 5.54 -2.09
N SER A 66 23.15 6.10 -3.08
CA SER A 66 21.74 6.48 -3.02
C SER A 66 20.86 5.24 -2.84
N LEU A 67 20.74 4.76 -1.59
CA LEU A 67 19.74 3.76 -1.26
C LEU A 67 18.38 4.33 -1.64
N LYS A 68 17.64 3.59 -2.47
CA LYS A 68 16.25 3.85 -2.79
C LYS A 68 15.54 2.51 -2.79
N ALA A 69 14.64 2.29 -1.84
CA ALA A 69 13.83 1.08 -1.76
C ALA A 69 12.35 1.45 -1.65
N ARG A 70 11.45 0.53 -1.98
CA ARG A 70 10.01 0.82 -2.13
C ARG A 70 9.16 -0.22 -1.42
N ASP A 71 8.13 0.27 -0.76
CA ASP A 71 6.97 -0.44 -0.24
C ASP A 71 5.78 0.04 -1.08
N LEU A 72 5.29 -0.83 -1.96
CA LEU A 72 4.34 -0.54 -3.04
C LEU A 72 2.91 -0.34 -2.55
N ASN A 73 2.54 -0.97 -1.44
CA ASN A 73 1.17 -1.00 -0.93
C ASN A 73 1.03 -0.35 0.46
N GLN A 74 2.12 0.23 0.97
CA GLN A 74 2.24 0.84 2.30
C GLN A 74 1.93 -0.14 3.45
N ASP A 75 2.21 -1.43 3.26
CA ASP A 75 1.96 -2.46 4.28
C ASP A 75 3.06 -2.57 5.35
N GLY A 76 4.07 -1.69 5.27
CA GLY A 76 5.19 -1.66 6.21
C GLY A 76 6.32 -2.62 5.83
N THR A 77 6.25 -3.27 4.68
CA THR A 77 7.31 -4.12 4.14
C THR A 77 7.81 -3.58 2.81
N LEU A 78 9.14 -3.45 2.65
CA LEU A 78 9.71 -3.12 1.35
C LEU A 78 9.59 -4.31 0.38
N ASP A 79 9.12 -4.07 -0.82
CA ASP A 79 9.03 -5.06 -1.89
C ASP A 79 10.33 -5.14 -2.70
N THR A 80 11.01 -4.00 -2.90
CA THR A 80 12.16 -3.92 -3.81
C THR A 80 13.18 -2.86 -3.43
N VAL A 81 14.44 -3.10 -3.81
CA VAL A 81 15.52 -2.09 -3.81
C VAL A 81 15.70 -1.62 -5.24
N ILE A 82 15.45 -0.33 -5.48
CA ILE A 82 15.55 0.33 -6.78
C ILE A 82 17.00 0.72 -7.07
N ALA A 83 17.71 1.21 -6.06
CA ALA A 83 19.09 1.67 -6.18
C ALA A 83 19.83 1.56 -4.85
N GLY A 84 21.15 1.49 -4.94
CA GLY A 84 22.05 1.39 -3.79
C GLY A 84 22.65 -0.01 -3.62
N PRO A 85 23.58 -0.18 -2.67
CA PRO A 85 24.38 -1.40 -2.54
C PRO A 85 23.79 -2.37 -1.52
N LEU A 86 22.76 -1.96 -0.79
CA LEU A 86 22.14 -2.78 0.25
C LEU A 86 21.21 -3.81 -0.37
N SER A 87 21.21 -5.01 0.21
CA SER A 87 20.22 -6.03 -0.08
C SER A 87 18.83 -5.60 0.39
N LEU A 88 17.79 -6.21 -0.18
CA LEU A 88 16.40 -6.00 0.28
C LEU A 88 16.23 -6.35 1.77
N LYS A 89 16.95 -7.35 2.26
CA LYS A 89 16.90 -7.75 3.66
C LYS A 89 17.44 -6.65 4.59
N GLU A 90 18.58 -6.06 4.24
CA GLU A 90 19.16 -4.95 5.00
C GLU A 90 18.25 -3.72 4.93
N ALA A 91 17.76 -3.37 3.74
CA ALA A 91 16.83 -2.26 3.56
C ALA A 91 15.55 -2.44 4.40
N LYS A 92 14.99 -3.65 4.48
CA LYS A 92 13.83 -3.98 5.34
C LYS A 92 14.13 -3.71 6.83
N GLY A 93 15.34 -4.00 7.29
CA GLY A 93 15.78 -3.71 8.65
C GLY A 93 15.75 -2.21 8.96
N ILE A 94 16.34 -1.41 8.07
CA ILE A 94 16.37 0.05 8.18
C ILE A 94 14.94 0.63 8.16
N TYR A 95 14.12 0.16 7.21
CA TYR A 95 12.75 0.62 7.05
C TYR A 95 11.91 0.35 8.30
N ARG A 96 12.00 -0.86 8.86
CA ARG A 96 11.31 -1.23 10.10
C ARG A 96 11.72 -0.36 11.28
N ALA A 97 13.02 -0.06 11.42
CA ALA A 97 13.50 0.86 12.44
C ALA A 97 12.92 2.27 12.26
N GLY A 98 12.84 2.76 11.02
CA GLY A 98 12.20 4.03 10.68
C GLY A 98 10.72 4.06 11.04
N LEU A 99 9.96 3.02 10.69
CA LEU A 99 8.54 2.90 11.04
C LEU A 99 8.30 2.86 12.55
N MET A 100 9.15 2.14 13.30
CA MET A 100 9.09 2.12 14.77
C MET A 100 9.32 3.52 15.36
N LYS A 101 10.30 4.26 14.85
CA LYS A 101 10.55 5.65 15.28
C LYS A 101 9.40 6.58 14.91
N ALA A 102 8.84 6.44 13.72
CA ALA A 102 7.67 7.19 13.29
C ALA A 102 6.46 6.92 14.20
N ALA A 103 6.24 5.65 14.58
CA ALA A 103 5.18 5.25 15.50
C ALA A 103 5.37 5.85 16.90
N GLN A 104 6.60 5.78 17.44
CA GLN A 104 6.95 6.39 18.72
C GLN A 104 6.73 7.91 18.73
N ALA A 105 6.99 8.58 17.60
CA ALA A 105 6.75 10.00 17.42
C ALA A 105 5.29 10.37 17.14
N GLY A 106 4.36 9.40 17.09
CA GLY A 106 2.96 9.63 16.75
C GLY A 106 2.70 10.01 15.29
N ASN A 107 3.70 9.84 14.41
CA ASN A 107 3.65 10.23 13.00
C ASN A 107 3.20 9.09 12.07
N LEU A 108 3.09 7.86 12.59
CA LEU A 108 2.63 6.72 11.80
C LEU A 108 1.10 6.71 11.73
N ILE A 109 0.56 6.92 10.54
CA ILE A 109 -0.86 6.74 10.26
C ILE A 109 -1.02 5.40 9.55
N ASN A 110 -1.58 4.40 10.23
CA ASN A 110 -1.98 3.15 9.58
C ASN A 110 -3.21 3.43 8.72
N ARG A 111 -3.06 3.27 7.41
CA ARG A 111 -4.16 3.29 6.44
C ARG A 111 -4.28 1.89 5.88
N GLU A 112 -5.49 1.32 5.84
CA GLU A 112 -5.73 0.13 5.03
C GLU A 112 -5.75 0.54 3.56
N THR A 113 -4.58 0.46 2.93
CA THR A 113 -4.37 0.71 1.48
C THR A 113 -4.26 -0.60 0.71
N ARG A 114 -4.30 -1.74 1.41
CA ARG A 114 -4.05 -3.04 0.81
C ARG A 114 -5.23 -3.47 -0.07
N ARG A 115 -4.98 -3.57 -1.38
CA ARG A 115 -5.88 -4.16 -2.37
C ARG A 115 -5.80 -5.68 -2.32
N GLN A 116 -6.37 -6.27 -1.26
CA GLN A 116 -6.38 -7.72 -1.07
C GLN A 116 -7.81 -8.27 -0.96
N TYR A 117 -8.09 -9.26 -1.79
CA TYR A 117 -9.33 -10.03 -1.76
C TYR A 117 -9.00 -11.40 -1.20
N GLN A 118 -9.72 -11.81 -0.15
CA GLN A 118 -9.57 -13.11 0.47
C GLN A 118 -10.89 -13.86 0.44
N THR A 119 -10.81 -15.15 0.10
CA THR A 119 -11.91 -16.10 0.15
C THR A 119 -11.37 -17.47 0.50
N GLU A 120 -12.24 -18.41 0.83
CA GLU A 120 -11.86 -19.78 1.13
C GLU A 120 -12.90 -20.79 0.63
N ASP A 121 -12.45 -22.03 0.47
CA ASP A 121 -13.30 -23.21 0.31
C ASP A 121 -13.07 -24.19 1.47
N ALA A 122 -13.51 -25.45 1.35
CA ALA A 122 -13.34 -26.44 2.41
C ALA A 122 -11.86 -26.76 2.73
N ALA A 123 -10.97 -26.69 1.75
CA ALA A 123 -9.58 -27.16 1.86
C ALA A 123 -8.55 -26.03 1.88
N TYR A 124 -8.83 -24.91 1.22
CA TYR A 124 -7.84 -23.86 0.97
C TYR A 124 -8.37 -22.47 1.29
N ARG A 125 -7.44 -21.58 1.62
CA ARG A 125 -7.62 -20.13 1.60
C ARG A 125 -6.95 -19.57 0.36
N TYR A 126 -7.59 -18.57 -0.22
CA TYR A 126 -7.16 -17.87 -1.41
C TYR A 126 -6.99 -16.40 -1.09
N ALA A 127 -5.93 -15.79 -1.61
CA ALA A 127 -5.81 -14.36 -1.67
C ALA A 127 -5.42 -13.91 -3.08
N ILE A 128 -6.03 -12.82 -3.53
CA ILE A 128 -5.58 -12.06 -4.70
C ILE A 128 -5.17 -10.70 -4.17
N THR A 129 -3.93 -10.31 -4.45
CA THR A 129 -3.40 -9.00 -4.10
C THR A 129 -3.00 -8.26 -5.37
N THR A 130 -3.58 -7.09 -5.59
CA THR A 130 -3.25 -6.24 -6.74
C THR A 130 -2.12 -5.28 -6.37
N TYR A 131 -1.07 -5.28 -7.18
CA TYR A 131 0.06 -4.37 -7.08
C TYR A 131 0.05 -3.41 -8.26
N MET A 132 0.12 -2.12 -7.98
CA MET A 132 0.10 -1.06 -9.00
C MET A 132 1.37 -0.22 -8.85
N PRO A 133 2.48 -0.62 -9.49
CA PRO A 133 3.73 0.10 -9.35
C PRO A 133 3.67 1.47 -10.04
N LEU A 134 4.41 2.45 -9.51
CA LEU A 134 4.55 3.78 -10.14
C LEU A 134 5.07 3.71 -11.59
N ILE A 135 5.86 2.67 -11.90
CA ILE A 135 6.45 2.44 -13.22
C ILE A 135 6.24 0.96 -13.52
N GLY A 136 5.70 0.67 -14.71
CA GLY A 136 5.33 -0.68 -15.15
C GLY A 136 3.83 -0.94 -15.00
N ASP A 137 3.41 -2.09 -15.49
CA ASP A 137 2.01 -2.51 -15.46
C ASP A 137 1.61 -2.98 -14.06
N ALA A 138 0.31 -2.86 -13.78
CA ALA A 138 -0.27 -3.48 -12.61
C ALA A 138 -0.27 -4.99 -12.76
N TYR A 139 0.00 -5.69 -11.67
CA TYR A 139 0.00 -7.15 -11.64
C TYR A 139 -0.77 -7.66 -10.42
N ASN A 140 -1.29 -8.87 -10.54
CA ASN A 140 -1.94 -9.59 -9.46
C ASN A 140 -1.02 -10.70 -8.95
N VAL A 141 -1.00 -10.86 -7.64
CA VAL A 141 -0.41 -12.03 -6.97
C VAL A 141 -1.53 -12.90 -6.45
N PHE A 142 -1.54 -14.17 -6.87
CA PHE A 142 -2.47 -15.18 -6.43
C PHE A 142 -1.79 -16.14 -5.44
N GLU A 143 -2.34 -16.22 -4.24
CA GLU A 143 -1.81 -16.98 -3.11
C GLU A 143 -2.80 -18.08 -2.71
N ILE A 144 -2.28 -19.29 -2.48
CA ILE A 144 -3.05 -20.43 -1.97
C ILE A 144 -2.39 -20.95 -0.70
N ALA A 145 -3.17 -21.07 0.37
CA ALA A 145 -2.76 -21.71 1.61
C ALA A 145 -3.66 -22.91 1.93
N ASP A 146 -3.05 -24.04 2.28
CA ASP A 146 -3.78 -25.23 2.73
C ASP A 146 -4.20 -25.08 4.19
N LYS A 147 -5.50 -25.21 4.45
CA LYS A 147 -6.08 -25.01 5.80
C LYS A 147 -5.63 -26.07 6.81
N ARG A 148 -5.18 -27.24 6.37
CA ARG A 148 -4.78 -28.35 7.25
C ARG A 148 -3.41 -28.13 7.86
N ILE A 149 -2.49 -27.56 7.07
CA ILE A 149 -1.10 -27.32 7.48
C ILE A 149 -0.84 -25.85 7.83
N PHE A 150 -1.80 -24.96 7.56
CA PHE A 150 -1.72 -23.51 7.78
C PHE A 150 -0.51 -22.83 7.09
N THR A 151 0.01 -23.46 6.03
CA THR A 151 1.17 -22.98 5.28
C THR A 151 0.76 -22.51 3.91
N MET A 152 1.40 -21.44 3.43
CA MET A 152 1.31 -21.02 2.03
C MET A 152 1.89 -22.12 1.14
N THR A 153 1.09 -22.63 0.22
CA THR A 153 1.48 -23.74 -0.64
C THR A 153 1.85 -23.29 -2.04
N VAL A 154 1.23 -22.24 -2.56
CA VAL A 154 1.48 -21.73 -3.92
C VAL A 154 1.39 -20.21 -3.96
N ILE A 155 2.32 -19.58 -4.68
CA ILE A 155 2.28 -18.17 -5.08
C ILE A 155 2.49 -18.11 -6.59
N ALA A 156 1.57 -17.46 -7.30
CA ALA A 156 1.65 -17.24 -8.75
C ALA A 156 1.33 -15.80 -9.11
N LYS A 157 1.78 -15.36 -10.28
CA LYS A 157 1.61 -14.00 -10.78
C LYS A 157 0.85 -13.97 -12.09
N ASP A 158 -0.02 -12.98 -12.18
CA ASP A 158 -0.69 -12.45 -13.37
C ASP A 158 -0.10 -11.05 -13.62
N MET A 159 0.89 -10.97 -14.50
CA MET A 159 1.80 -9.85 -14.68
C MET A 159 1.15 -8.64 -15.34
N LEU A 160 0.02 -8.85 -16.02
CA LEU A 160 -0.75 -7.80 -16.72
C LEU A 160 -2.10 -7.53 -16.05
N SER A 161 -2.36 -8.20 -14.92
CA SER A 161 -3.66 -8.24 -14.27
C SER A 161 -4.80 -8.69 -15.20
N ASP A 162 -4.52 -9.40 -16.29
CA ASP A 162 -5.49 -9.73 -17.35
C ASP A 162 -6.32 -10.98 -17.04
N GLY A 163 -6.04 -11.61 -15.90
CA GLY A 163 -6.66 -12.85 -15.48
C GLY A 163 -5.89 -14.10 -15.87
N SER A 164 -4.72 -13.98 -16.51
CA SER A 164 -3.85 -15.09 -16.90
C SER A 164 -2.61 -15.16 -16.00
N LEU A 165 -2.32 -16.33 -15.44
CA LEU A 165 -1.10 -16.56 -14.67
C LEU A 165 0.06 -16.93 -15.60
N GLU A 166 1.16 -16.19 -15.55
CA GLU A 166 2.36 -16.49 -16.34
C GLU A 166 3.40 -17.29 -15.55
N THR A 167 3.48 -17.08 -14.23
CA THR A 167 4.57 -17.65 -13.42
C THR A 167 4.10 -18.17 -12.07
N ILE A 168 4.76 -19.24 -11.60
CA ILE A 168 4.66 -19.75 -10.23
C ILE A 168 5.96 -19.37 -9.52
N GLU A 169 5.89 -18.48 -8.54
CA GLU A 169 7.05 -18.02 -7.78
C GLU A 169 7.39 -18.95 -6.62
N GLN A 170 6.38 -19.58 -6.03
CA GLN A 170 6.56 -20.51 -4.91
C GLN A 170 5.60 -21.68 -5.03
N GLY A 171 6.08 -22.85 -4.62
CA GLY A 171 5.31 -24.08 -4.60
C GLY A 171 5.43 -24.87 -5.90
N SER A 172 4.70 -25.97 -5.96
CA SER A 172 4.59 -26.80 -7.16
C SER A 172 3.12 -27.05 -7.43
N ALA A 173 2.65 -26.55 -8.57
CA ALA A 173 1.31 -26.76 -9.06
C ALA A 173 1.32 -26.84 -10.59
N ASP A 174 0.36 -27.56 -11.14
CA ASP A 174 0.11 -27.51 -12.58
C ASP A 174 -0.51 -26.16 -12.93
N LEU A 175 0.16 -25.39 -13.80
CA LEU A 175 -0.25 -24.02 -14.14
C LEU A 175 -1.67 -23.95 -14.70
N LYS A 176 -2.08 -24.95 -15.50
CA LYS A 176 -3.43 -24.99 -16.10
C LYS A 176 -4.52 -25.21 -15.04
N LYS A 177 -4.29 -26.11 -14.08
CA LYS A 177 -5.19 -26.28 -12.92
C LYS A 177 -5.21 -25.04 -12.04
N LEU A 178 -4.06 -24.40 -11.85
CA LEU A 178 -3.94 -23.18 -11.05
C LEU A 178 -4.71 -22.03 -11.71
N GLN A 179 -4.59 -21.87 -13.03
CA GLN A 179 -5.31 -20.91 -13.86
C GLN A 179 -6.83 -21.07 -13.72
N THR A 180 -7.35 -22.30 -13.84
CA THR A 180 -8.79 -22.58 -13.67
C THR A 180 -9.29 -22.14 -12.29
N ARG A 181 -8.47 -22.37 -11.25
CA ARG A 181 -8.79 -21.99 -9.88
C ARG A 181 -8.75 -20.47 -9.72
N TYR A 182 -7.74 -19.80 -10.28
CA TYR A 182 -7.59 -18.35 -10.27
C TYR A 182 -8.80 -17.65 -10.92
N GLU A 183 -9.21 -18.08 -12.11
CA GLU A 183 -10.41 -17.57 -12.80
C GLU A 183 -11.68 -17.72 -11.96
N THR A 184 -11.83 -18.85 -11.28
CA THR A 184 -12.97 -19.10 -10.37
C THR A 184 -12.97 -18.09 -9.22
N ILE A 185 -11.80 -17.83 -8.62
CA ILE A 185 -11.66 -16.87 -7.51
C ILE A 185 -11.85 -15.43 -8.00
N LEU A 186 -11.31 -15.07 -9.16
CA LEU A 186 -11.54 -13.77 -9.80
C LEU A 186 -13.02 -13.52 -10.03
N LYS A 187 -13.71 -14.48 -10.66
CA LYS A 187 -15.15 -14.40 -10.91
C LYS A 187 -15.92 -14.20 -9.61
N LYS A 188 -15.62 -14.99 -8.59
CA LYS A 188 -16.24 -14.84 -7.27
C LYS A 188 -16.02 -13.44 -6.70
N GLY A 189 -14.79 -12.91 -6.75
CA GLY A 189 -14.48 -11.57 -6.28
C GLY A 189 -15.21 -10.47 -7.05
N VAL A 190 -15.40 -10.64 -8.36
CA VAL A 190 -16.21 -9.74 -9.20
C VAL A 190 -17.68 -9.79 -8.81
N ASP A 191 -18.25 -10.99 -8.65
CA ASP A 191 -19.64 -11.20 -8.26
C ASP A 191 -19.91 -10.60 -6.86
N GLU A 192 -18.93 -10.70 -5.94
CA GLU A 192 -18.95 -10.07 -4.61
C GLU A 192 -18.66 -8.55 -4.63
N LYS A 193 -18.40 -7.98 -5.81
CA LYS A 193 -18.03 -6.57 -6.01
C LYS A 193 -16.75 -6.14 -5.30
N ARG A 194 -15.90 -7.07 -4.85
CA ARG A 194 -14.60 -6.84 -4.20
C ARG A 194 -13.45 -6.76 -5.21
N ILE A 195 -13.63 -7.34 -6.39
CA ILE A 195 -12.76 -7.18 -7.56
C ILE A 195 -13.53 -6.40 -8.63
N GLN A 196 -12.85 -5.52 -9.34
CA GLN A 196 -13.39 -4.80 -10.48
C GLN A 196 -12.66 -5.25 -11.74
N LYS A 197 -13.41 -5.68 -12.76
CA LYS A 197 -12.87 -5.79 -14.11
C LYS A 197 -12.98 -4.42 -14.80
N GLN A 198 -11.87 -3.88 -15.27
CA GLN A 198 -11.80 -2.68 -16.11
C GLN A 198 -11.16 -3.08 -17.43
N GLU A 199 -11.89 -2.94 -18.53
CA GLU A 199 -11.46 -3.46 -19.84
C GLU A 199 -11.09 -4.95 -19.75
N GLU A 200 -9.82 -5.30 -19.94
CA GLU A 200 -9.32 -6.67 -19.81
C GLU A 200 -8.62 -6.95 -18.48
N SER A 201 -8.46 -5.96 -17.59
CA SER A 201 -7.71 -6.12 -16.35
C SER A 201 -8.62 -6.24 -15.11
N TYR A 202 -8.18 -7.02 -14.13
CA TYR A 202 -8.82 -7.25 -12.84
C TYR A 202 -8.07 -6.56 -11.71
N PHE A 203 -8.76 -5.70 -10.98
CA PHE A 203 -8.20 -4.96 -9.85
C PHE A 203 -9.01 -5.24 -8.58
N VAL A 204 -8.31 -5.63 -7.52
CA VAL A 204 -8.91 -5.71 -6.20
C VAL A 204 -9.21 -4.30 -5.68
N LYS A 205 -10.41 -4.10 -5.14
CA LYS A 205 -10.81 -2.82 -4.53
C LYS A 205 -10.20 -2.66 -3.14
N ILE A 206 -9.93 -1.41 -2.78
CA ILE A 206 -9.57 -1.05 -1.41
C ILE A 206 -10.82 -1.24 -0.53
N GLN A 207 -10.65 -1.86 0.64
CA GLN A 207 -11.70 -2.04 1.63
C GLN A 207 -11.73 -0.90 2.64
#